data_AF-A0A6B3PBC3-F1
#
_entry.id   AF-A0A6B3PBC3-F1
#
_cell.length_a   1.000
_cell.length_b   1.000
_cell.length_c   1.000
_cell.angle_alpha   90.00
_cell.angle_beta   90.00
_cell.angle_gamma   90.00
#
_symmetry.space_group_name_H-M   'P 1'
#
loop_
_entity.id
_entity.type
_entity.pdbx_description
1 polymer ?
#
loop_
_entity_poly.entity_id
_entity_poly.type
_entity_poly.pdbx_seq_one_letter_code
_entity_poly.pdbx_strand_id
1 'polypeptide(L)' 'RMRIIVQDNGLIHRCREVQQLWSKWESQGLYIFFLPKYCSEINPIELEWKHLKKDE' A
#
# COMPACT_ATOMS: atom_id res chain seq x y z
N ARG A 1 -11.12 -10.10 -11.63
CA ARG A 1 -9.69 -10.36 -11.36
C ARG A 1 -9.36 -9.85 -9.98
N MET A 2 -8.84 -10.70 -9.10
CA MET A 2 -8.41 -10.31 -7.75
C MET A 2 -7.19 -9.38 -7.84
N ARG A 3 -7.17 -8.33 -7.02
CA ARG A 3 -6.09 -7.34 -6.92
C ARG A 3 -5.78 -7.09 -5.45
N ILE A 4 -4.50 -6.99 -5.12
CA ILE A 4 -4.03 -6.70 -3.77
C ILE A 4 -3.22 -5.42 -3.83
N ILE A 5 -3.57 -4.46 -2.98
CA ILE A 5 -2.84 -3.21 -2.80
C ILE A 5 -2.03 -3.34 -1.52
N VAL A 6 -0.72 -3.26 -1.65
CA VAL A 6 0.22 -3.28 -0.54
C VAL A 6 0.53 -1.83 -0.14
N GLN A 7 0.35 -1.48 1.12
CA GLN A 7 0.60 -0.13 1.64
C GLN A 7 1.42 -0.17 2.93
N ASP A 8 2.11 0.94 3.20
CA ASP A 8 2.73 1.19 4.50
C ASP A 8 1.67 1.57 5.55
N ASN A 9 2.13 1.97 6.73
CA ASN A 9 1.24 2.33 7.85
C ASN A 9 0.95 3.84 7.94
N GLY A 10 1.05 4.58 6.83
CA GLY A 10 0.69 5.99 6.79
C GLY A 10 -0.72 6.23 7.34
N LEU A 11 -0.89 7.25 8.18
CA LEU A 11 -2.15 7.51 8.91
C LEU A 11 -3.35 7.65 7.97
N ILE A 12 -3.14 8.22 6.78
CA ILE A 12 -4.17 8.36 5.74
C ILE A 12 -4.72 7.02 5.26
N HIS A 13 -3.92 5.95 5.26
CA HIS A 13 -4.36 4.61 4.82
C HIS A 13 -5.22 3.90 5.87
N ARG A 14 -5.14 4.35 7.13
CA ARG A 14 -5.89 3.79 8.26
C ARG A 14 -6.93 4.77 8.82
N CYS A 15 -7.17 5.90 8.18
CA CYS A 15 -8.18 6.85 8.64
C CYS A 15 -9.59 6.26 8.51
N ARG A 16 -10.56 6.82 9.24
CA ARG A 16 -11.92 6.30 9.31
C ARG A 16 -12.59 6.26 7.94
N GLU A 17 -12.40 7.32 7.16
CA GLU A 17 -12.95 7.50 5.82
C GLU A 17 -12.47 6.39 4.87
N VAL A 18 -11.19 6.01 4.98
CA VAL A 18 -10.62 4.92 4.18
C VAL A 18 -11.14 3.56 4.63
N GLN A 19 -11.21 3.32 5.95
CA GLN A 19 -11.73 2.06 6.49
C GLN A 19 -13.18 1.78 6.07
N GLN A 20 -14.01 2.83 5.98
CA GLN A 20 -15.40 2.72 5.52
C GLN A 20 -15.54 2.21 4.08
N LEU A 21 -14.50 2.36 3.25
CA LEU A 21 -14.49 1.93 1.85
C LEU A 21 -13.99 0.49 1.67
N TRP A 22 -13.40 -0.13 2.69
CA TRP A 22 -12.78 -1.46 2.56
C TRP A 22 -13.75 -2.53 2.08
N SER A 23 -14.95 -2.63 2.67
CA SER A 23 -15.95 -3.61 2.25
C SER A 23 -16.42 -3.39 0.80
N LYS A 24 -16.54 -2.13 0.37
CA LYS A 24 -16.86 -1.80 -1.03
C LYS A 24 -15.76 -2.29 -1.97
N TRP A 25 -14.50 -2.02 -1.64
CA TRP A 25 -13.36 -2.46 -2.45
C TRP A 25 -13.21 -3.98 -2.49
N GLU A 26 -13.43 -4.65 -1.36
CA GLU A 26 -13.41 -6.11 -1.29
C GLU A 26 -14.47 -6.74 -2.22
N SER A 27 -15.70 -6.20 -2.24
CA SER A 27 -16.75 -6.62 -3.19
C SER A 27 -16.37 -6.43 -4.67
N GLN A 28 -15.43 -5.53 -4.96
CA GLN A 28 -14.88 -5.26 -6.30
C GLN A 28 -13.60 -6.09 -6.58
N GLY A 29 -13.27 -7.03 -5.70
CA GLY A 29 -12.09 -7.88 -5.77
C GLY A 29 -10.78 -7.13 -5.52
N LEU A 30 -10.83 -6.02 -4.78
CA LEU A 30 -9.68 -5.22 -4.36
C LEU A 30 -9.44 -5.37 -2.85
N TYR A 31 -8.28 -5.89 -2.50
CA TYR A 31 -7.91 -6.19 -1.11
C TYR A 31 -6.74 -5.31 -0.68
N ILE A 32 -6.70 -4.95 0.60
CA ILE A 32 -5.63 -4.12 1.17
C ILE A 32 -4.78 -4.98 2.10
N PHE A 33 -3.46 -4.89 1.91
CA PHE A 33 -2.47 -5.52 2.77
C PHE A 33 -1.52 -4.45 3.32
N PHE A 34 -1.30 -4.49 4.63
CA PHE A 34 -0.38 -3.57 5.29
C PHE A 34 0.95 -4.26 5.56
N LEU A 35 2.04 -3.62 5.18
CA LEU A 35 3.38 -4.04 5.60
C LEU A 35 3.52 -3.93 7.14
N PRO A 36 4.35 -4.76 7.79
CA PRO A 36 4.75 -4.54 9.16
C PRO A 36 5.38 -3.14 9.33
N LYS A 37 5.24 -2.57 10.54
CA LYS A 37 5.82 -1.26 10.84
C LYS A 37 7.34 -1.32 10.73
N TYR A 38 7.92 -0.25 10.18
CA TYR A 38 9.38 -0.09 10.01
C TYR A 38 10.07 -1.14 9.12
N CYS A 39 9.31 -1.80 8.25
CA CYS A 39 9.84 -2.72 7.25
C CYS A 39 9.78 -2.08 5.86
N SER A 40 10.54 -1.00 5.63
CA SER A 40 10.60 -0.37 4.30
C SER A 40 11.40 -1.22 3.30
N GLU A 41 12.35 -2.00 3.77
CA GLU A 41 13.23 -2.87 2.98
C GLU A 41 12.49 -3.96 2.19
N ILE A 42 11.29 -4.33 2.63
CA ILE A 42 10.43 -5.31 1.93
C ILE A 42 9.44 -4.65 0.95
N ASN A 43 9.41 -3.32 0.86
CA ASN A 43 8.56 -2.60 -0.07
C ASN A 43 9.29 -2.43 -1.42
N PRO A 44 8.87 -3.12 -2.50
CA PRO A 44 9.60 -3.10 -3.78
C PRO A 44 9.74 -1.71 -4.39
N ILE A 45 8.82 -0.78 -4.07
CA ILE A 45 8.87 0.59 -4.59
C ILE A 45 10.13 1.35 -4.12
N GLU A 46 10.72 0.98 -2.99
CA GLU A 46 11.96 1.60 -2.49
C GLU A 46 13.14 1.36 -3.46
N LEU A 47 13.16 0.21 -4.14
CA LEU A 47 14.15 -0.08 -5.17
C LEU A 47 13.94 0.83 -6.39
N GLU A 48 12.70 0.97 -6.84
CA GLU A 48 12.34 1.84 -7.96
C GLU A 48 12.71 3.30 -7.68
N TRP A 49 12.40 3.82 -6.47
CA TRP A 49 12.81 5.17 -6.06
C TRP A 49 14.32 5.36 -6.06
N LYS A 50 15.08 4.33 -5.65
CA LYS A 50 16.54 4.37 -5.67
C LYS A 50 17.09 4.43 -7.10
N HIS A 51 16.47 3.74 -8.05
CA HIS A 51 16.82 3.84 -9.46
C HIS A 51 16.54 5.23 -10.00
N LEU A 52 15.33 5.75 -9.78
CA LEU A 52 14.92 7.08 -10.22
C LEU A 52 15.86 8.19 -9.72
N LYS A 53 16.27 8.15 -8.45
CA LYS A 53 17.20 9.14 -7.86
C LYS A 53 18.65 9.04 -8.35
N LYS A 54 19.04 7.90 -8.91
CA LYS A 54 20.39 7.71 -9.48
C LYS A 54 20.47 8.15 -10.93
N ASP A 55 19.33 8.11 -11.62
CA ASP A 55 19.19 8.50 -13.02
C ASP A 55 18.86 10.01 -13.18
N GLU A 56 18.75 10.76 -12.06
CA GLU A 56 18.79 12.23 -11.98
C GLU A 56 20.23 12.77 -11.96
#